data_AF-A0A9C9W3J5-F1
#
_entry.id   AF-A0A9C9W3J5-F1
#
_cell.length_a   1.000
_cell.length_b   1.000
_cell.length_c   1.000
_cell.angle_alpha   90.00
_cell.angle_beta   90.00
_cell.angle_gamma   90.00
#
_symmetry.space_group_name_H-M   'P 1'
#
loop_
_entity.id
_entity.type
_entity.pdbx_description
1 polymer ?
#
loop_
_entity_poly.entity_id
_entity_poly.type
_entity_poly.pdbx_seq_one_letter_code
_entity_poly.pdbx_strand_id
1 'polypeptide(L)'
;MSDYRPIDCGLHSEYELAILRAQHLRLRWRDEQDRVRQEVVLPTDLQTRHHEEFLIARDPAGGQLRIRLDRILGFERTGRHGGDASPD
;
A
#
# COMPACT_ATOMS: atom_id res chain seq x y z
N MET A 1 7.17 9.61 29.25
CA MET A 1 7.35 10.07 27.85
C MET A 1 6.50 9.17 26.97
N SER A 2 5.60 9.79 26.22
CA SER A 2 4.36 9.19 25.74
C SER A 2 4.56 7.93 24.91
N ASP A 3 3.74 6.94 25.25
CA ASP A 3 3.51 5.65 24.64
C ASP A 3 3.17 5.81 23.15
N TYR A 4 4.18 5.90 22.28
CA TYR A 4 4.02 5.69 20.86
C TYR A 4 4.05 4.18 20.64
N ARG A 5 2.92 3.59 20.26
CA ARG A 5 2.89 2.25 19.67
C ARG A 5 3.12 2.42 18.17
N PRO A 6 4.36 2.26 17.66
CA PRO A 6 4.56 2.16 16.22
C PRO A 6 3.69 0.99 15.72
N ILE A 7 3.08 1.15 14.54
CA ILE A 7 2.65 0.01 13.76
C ILE A 7 3.85 -0.94 13.69
N ASP A 8 3.60 -2.21 14.00
CA ASP A 8 4.58 -3.29 14.10
C ASP A 8 5.74 -3.04 13.12
N CYS A 9 6.97 -2.93 13.63
CA CYS A 9 8.15 -2.60 12.81
C CYS A 9 8.27 -3.48 11.55
N GLY A 10 7.66 -4.67 11.56
CA GLY A 10 7.50 -5.53 10.39
C GLY A 10 6.60 -4.97 9.28
N LEU A 11 5.43 -4.39 9.60
CA LEU A 11 4.48 -3.88 8.61
C LEU A 11 5.00 -2.62 7.90
N HIS A 12 5.63 -1.71 8.66
CA HIS A 12 6.29 -0.52 8.09
C HIS A 12 7.37 -0.91 7.08
N SER A 13 8.25 -1.84 7.47
CA SER A 13 9.34 -2.33 6.61
C SER A 13 8.82 -2.94 5.31
N GLU A 14 7.68 -3.64 5.34
CA GLU A 14 7.09 -4.25 4.15
C GLU A 14 6.48 -3.22 3.18
N TYR A 15 5.86 -2.16 3.70
CA TYR A 15 5.40 -1.05 2.86
C TYR A 15 6.57 -0.26 2.28
N GLU A 16 7.61 0.00 3.07
CA GLU A 16 8.82 0.68 2.61
C GLU A 16 9.55 -0.13 1.52
N LEU A 17 9.66 -1.45 1.70
CA LEU A 17 10.19 -2.36 0.67
C LEU A 17 9.31 -2.40 -0.59
N ALA A 18 7.98 -2.35 -0.44
CA ALA A 18 7.07 -2.32 -1.59
C ALA A 18 7.20 -1.01 -2.37
N ILE A 19 7.38 0.12 -1.67
CA ILE A 19 7.65 1.44 -2.24
C ILE A 19 9.01 1.47 -2.93
N LEU A 20 10.07 1.00 -2.26
CA LEU A 20 11.44 0.93 -2.81
C LEU A 20 11.51 0.06 -4.05
N ARG A 21 10.79 -1.06 -4.06
CA ARG A 21 10.73 -1.97 -5.22
C ARG A 21 9.76 -1.50 -6.30
N ALA A 22 9.04 -0.39 -6.08
CA ALA A 22 8.00 0.11 -6.97
C ALA A 22 7.08 -1.03 -7.44
N GLN A 23 6.61 -1.86 -6.51
CA GLN A 23 5.77 -3.01 -6.82
C GLN A 23 4.31 -2.60 -6.81
N HIS A 24 3.58 -2.98 -7.86
CA HIS A 24 2.14 -2.83 -7.90
C HIS A 24 1.49 -3.66 -6.77
N LEU A 25 0.67 -2.99 -5.97
CA LEU A 25 -0.15 -3.60 -4.93
C LEU A 25 -1.61 -3.44 -5.29
N ARG A 26 -2.36 -4.53 -5.17
CA ARG A 26 -3.81 -4.49 -5.23
C ARG A 26 -4.31 -4.08 -3.85
N LEU A 27 -4.82 -2.86 -3.76
CA LEU A 27 -5.41 -2.37 -2.52
C LEU A 27 -6.92 -2.43 -2.61
N ARG A 28 -7.54 -2.76 -1.47
CA ARG A 28 -8.98 -2.73 -1.29
C ARG A 28 -9.29 -1.74 -0.18
N TRP A 29 -10.03 -0.68 -0.49
CA TRP A 29 -10.36 0.37 0.48
C TRP A 29 -11.78 0.89 0.29
N ARG A 30 -12.31 1.59 1.29
CA ARG A 30 -13.57 2.33 1.16
C ARG A 30 -13.31 3.77 0.76
N ASP A 31 -13.94 4.19 -0.33
CA ASP A 31 -13.93 5.57 -0.78
C ASP A 31 -14.86 6.46 0.07
N GLU A 32 -14.90 7.78 -0.18
CA GLU A 32 -15.75 8.71 0.58
C GLU A 32 -17.26 8.41 0.46
N GLN A 33 -17.65 7.66 -0.58
CA GLN A 33 -19.02 7.20 -0.80
C GLN A 33 -19.32 5.84 -0.12
N ASP A 34 -18.47 5.38 0.80
CA ASP A 34 -18.49 4.04 1.45
C ASP A 34 -18.42 2.87 0.45
N ARG A 35 -18.09 3.15 -0.81
CA ARG A 35 -17.95 2.13 -1.85
C ARG A 35 -16.61 1.43 -1.69
N VAL A 36 -16.65 0.10 -1.74
CA VAL A 36 -15.45 -0.73 -1.76
C VAL A 36 -14.79 -0.60 -3.14
N ARG A 37 -13.67 0.13 -3.18
CA ARG A 37 -12.78 0.23 -4.34
C ARG A 37 -11.70 -0.83 -4.21
N GLN A 38 -11.38 -1.47 -5.34
CA GLN A 38 -10.27 -2.40 -5.42
C GLN A 38 -9.52 -2.15 -6.72
N GLU A 39 -8.34 -1.54 -6.61
CA GLU A 39 -7.53 -1.20 -7.77
C GLU A 39 -6.07 -1.55 -7.53
N VAL A 40 -5.36 -1.79 -8.64
CA VAL A 40 -3.93 -2.02 -8.64
C VAL A 40 -3.26 -0.68 -8.69
N VAL A 41 -2.57 -0.33 -7.61
CA VAL A 41 -1.90 0.94 -7.46
C VAL A 41 -0.45 0.72 -7.05
N LEU A 42 0.40 1.67 -7.40
CA LEU A 42 1.80 1.67 -7.06
C LEU A 42 1.98 2.51 -5.79
N PRO A 43 2.18 1.92 -4.59
CA PRO A 43 2.51 2.70 -3.41
C PRO A 43 3.80 3.47 -3.68
N THR A 44 3.76 4.79 -3.51
CA THR A 44 4.89 5.68 -3.73
C THR A 44 5.42 6.28 -2.46
N ASP A 45 4.55 6.51 -1.47
CA ASP A 45 4.91 7.17 -0.22
C ASP A 45 3.84 6.89 0.85
N LEU A 46 4.23 6.92 2.13
CA LEU A 46 3.32 6.88 3.26
C LEU A 46 3.37 8.23 3.98
N GLN A 47 2.22 8.88 4.09
CA GLN A 47 2.08 10.17 4.73
C GLN A 47 1.28 10.06 6.01
N THR A 48 1.91 10.40 7.14
CA THR A 48 1.22 10.50 8.43
C THR A 48 0.90 11.97 8.72
N ARG A 49 -0.37 12.30 8.93
CA ARG A 49 -0.84 13.65 9.28
C ARG A 49 -1.85 13.56 10.41
N HIS A 50 -1.66 14.33 11.48
CA HIS A 50 -2.61 14.43 12.60
C HIS A 50 -3.00 13.06 13.21
N HIS A 51 -2.03 12.16 13.41
CA HIS A 51 -2.26 10.77 13.86
C HIS A 51 -3.07 9.89 12.89
N GLU A 52 -3.31 10.35 11.67
CA GLU A 52 -3.95 9.59 10.61
C GLU A 52 -2.93 9.23 9.54
N GLU A 53 -2.99 8.01 9.05
CA GLU A 53 -2.05 7.48 8.07
C GLU A 53 -2.72 7.40 6.70
N PHE A 54 -2.02 7.96 5.71
CA PHE A 54 -2.44 8.02 4.33
C PHE A 54 -1.39 7.36 3.45
N LEU A 55 -1.78 6.36 2.69
CA LEU A 55 -0.95 5.78 1.65
C LEU A 55 -1.11 6.61 0.38
N ILE A 56 0.00 7.14 -0.11
CA ILE A 56 0.11 7.78 -1.41
C ILE A 56 0.51 6.70 -2.40
N ALA A 57 -0.41 6.39 -3.31
CA ALA A 57 -0.16 5.48 -4.41
C ALA A 57 -0.35 6.20 -5.75
N ARG A 58 0.17 5.63 -6.83
CA ARG A 58 -0.11 6.05 -8.20
C ARG A 58 -0.89 4.99 -8.93
N ASP A 59 -1.93 5.40 -9.66
CA ASP A 59 -2.63 4.51 -10.57
C ASP A 59 -1.80 4.27 -11.85
N PRO A 60 -2.09 3.22 -12.64
CA PRO A 60 -1.38 2.96 -13.90
C PRO A 60 -1.60 4.03 -14.98
N ALA A 61 -2.61 4.90 -14.84
CA ALA A 61 -2.78 6.08 -15.70
C ALA A 61 -1.92 7.28 -15.23
N GLY A 62 -1.17 7.15 -14.13
CA GLY A 62 -0.25 8.15 -13.60
C GLY A 62 -0.87 9.14 -12.63
N GLY A 63 -2.15 9.01 -12.29
CA GLY A 63 -2.79 9.81 -11.26
C GLY A 63 -2.31 9.43 -9.86
N GLN A 64 -2.29 10.41 -8.97
CA GLN A 64 -1.91 10.20 -7.57
C GLN A 64 -3.17 9.95 -6.74
N LEU A 65 -3.20 8.81 -6.07
CA LEU A 65 -4.26 8.38 -5.17
C LEU A 65 -3.80 8.51 -3.73
N ARG A 66 -4.61 9.18 -2.90
CA ARG A 66 -4.39 9.28 -1.46
C ARG A 66 -5.45 8.44 -0.74
N ILE A 67 -5.02 7.31 -0.18
CA ILE A 67 -5.91 6.34 0.46
C ILE A 67 -5.63 6.34 1.97
N ARG A 68 -6.66 6.51 2.81
CA ARG A 68 -6.52 6.39 4.27
C ARG A 68 -6.28 4.94 4.65
N LEU A 69 -5.23 4.64 5.42
CA LEU A 69 -4.97 3.29 5.95
C LEU A 69 -6.15 2.78 6.78
N ASP A 70 -6.75 3.66 7.57
CA ASP A 70 -7.98 3.40 8.35
C ASP A 70 -9.14 2.85 7.50
N ARG A 71 -9.18 3.18 6.20
CA ARG A 71 -10.20 2.70 5.27
C ARG A 71 -9.75 1.53 4.40
N ILE A 72 -8.50 1.08 4.53
CA ILE A 72 -7.99 -0.08 3.81
C ILE A 72 -8.57 -1.34 4.46
N LEU A 73 -9.34 -2.08 3.66
CA LEU A 73 -9.93 -3.35 4.04
C LEU A 73 -8.97 -4.52 3.80
N GLY A 74 -8.00 -4.36 2.89
CA GLY A 74 -6.99 -5.38 2.61
C GLY A 74 -5.97 -4.93 1.58
N PHE A 75 -4.80 -5.59 1.60
CA PHE A 75 -3.74 -5.42 0.62
C PHE A 75 -3.34 -6.79 0.06
N GLU A 76 -3.10 -6.85 -1.24
CA GLU A 76 -2.62 -8.04 -1.93
C GLU A 76 -1.47 -7.64 -2.86
N ARG A 77 -0.35 -8.36 -2.80
CA ARG A 77 0.79 -8.11 -3.70
C ARG A 77 0.45 -8.70 -5.05
N THR A 78 0.34 -7.88 -6.09
CA THR A 78 0.27 -8.39 -7.47
C THR A 78 1.68 -8.66 -7.97
N GLY A 79 2.36 -9.58 -7.29
CA GLY A 79 3.58 -10.17 -7.81
C GLY A 79 3.17 -11.22 -8.84
N ARG A 80 3.46 -10.99 -10.13
CA ARG A 80 3.66 -12.15 -11.00
C ARG A 80 4.81 -12.93 -10.41
N HIS A 81 4.51 -14.05 -9.76
CA HIS A 81 5.47 -15.12 -9.55
C HIS A 81 5.78 -15.72 -10.92
N GLY A 82 6.63 -15.03 -11.69
CA GLY A 82 7.31 -15.57 -12.84
C GLY A 82 8.65 -16.11 -12.38
N GLY A 83 8.64 -17.36 -11.94
CA GLY A 83 9.81 -18.14 -11.57
C GLY A 83 9.54 -19.61 -11.87
N ASP A 84 9.12 -19.90 -13.09
CA ASP A 84 9.21 -21.25 -13.67
C ASP A 84 10.52 -21.35 -14.46
N ALA A 85 11.22 -22.49 -14.30
CA ALA A 85 12.39 -22.98 -15.04
C ALA A 85 13.78 -22.37 -14.74
N SER A 86 14.53 -23.04 -13.86
CA SER A 86 15.97 -23.28 -14.13
C SER A 86 16.09 -24.54 -14.98
N PRO A 87 16.75 -24.47 -16.15
CA PRO A 87 17.51 -25.58 -16.69
C PRO A 87 19.01 -25.23 -16.64
N ASP A 88 19.76 -25.94 -15.79
CA ASP A 88 21.11 -26.47 -16.09
C ASP A 88 21.36 -27.70 -15.20
#